data_AF-A0A428UWC1-F1
#
_entry.id   AF-A0A428UWC1-F1
#
_cell.length_a   1.000
_cell.length_b   1.000
_cell.length_c   1.000
_cell.angle_alpha   90.00
_cell.angle_beta   90.00
_cell.angle_gamma   90.00
#
_symmetry.space_group_name_H-M   'P 1'
#
loop_
_entity.id
_entity.type
_entity.pdbx_description
1 polymer ?
#
loop_
_entity_poly.entity_id
_entity_poly.type
_entity_poly.pdbx_seq_one_letter_code
_entity_poly.pdbx_strand_id
1 'polypeptide(L)'
;MICSHWRALLAVLLLCAVRWVAAENPKDDFCRRYAHQATVIDDKLYIDGGWVNYKHFPKTKQDYSNTWLAAHDLNKLVNRGGNLWPDLNISLSKNDRQVEPRIPSVNGGILWGDEVNKRFYLYGGEWNDGFALRSYHLFSYDILGDKWDDFGTPDISPPPSIASYGAGVGVSQTGMGYYLGGWISKASMTGWDDPRTMSSNFYAYNYDTGEFTNLESPDKQARAEGGMVWLPAGDALGLLVYMGGLVSEEGEDSEDPQPFDEVFVFDAQSNRWFTQKTTGQIP
;
A
#
# COMPACT_ATOMS: atom_id res chain seq x y z
N MET A 1 15.86 -65.89 11.24
CA MET A 1 16.01 -64.59 11.91
C MET A 1 15.90 -63.47 10.86
N ILE A 2 14.72 -63.29 10.24
CA ILE A 2 14.52 -62.36 9.09
C ILE A 2 13.28 -61.44 9.32
N CYS A 3 12.53 -61.66 10.40
CA CYS A 3 11.24 -60.99 10.61
C CYS A 3 11.33 -59.61 11.32
N SER A 4 12.52 -59.15 11.69
CA SER A 4 12.71 -57.92 12.49
C SER A 4 12.98 -56.67 11.63
N HIS A 5 13.61 -56.80 10.45
CA HIS A 5 14.02 -55.65 9.64
C HIS A 5 12.88 -55.01 8.82
N TRP A 6 11.83 -55.77 8.50
CA TRP A 6 10.70 -55.24 7.73
C TRP A 6 9.79 -54.30 8.54
N ARG A 7 9.72 -54.49 9.87
CA ARG A 7 8.92 -53.66 10.77
C ARG A 7 9.54 -52.28 11.01
N ALA A 8 10.88 -52.20 10.99
CA ALA A 8 11.59 -50.92 11.12
C ALA A 8 11.46 -50.05 9.86
N LEU A 9 11.49 -50.65 8.66
CA LEU A 9 11.34 -49.94 7.40
C LEU A 9 9.92 -49.37 7.17
N LEU A 10 8.87 -50.07 7.62
CA LEU A 10 7.51 -49.54 7.58
C LEU A 10 7.29 -48.39 8.57
N ALA A 11 7.94 -48.42 9.74
CA ALA A 11 7.84 -47.34 10.73
C ALA A 11 8.51 -46.04 10.24
N VAL A 12 9.59 -46.14 9.47
CA VAL A 12 10.29 -44.97 8.89
C VAL A 12 9.51 -44.37 7.71
N LEU A 13 8.83 -45.18 6.89
CA LEU A 13 7.97 -44.69 5.81
C LEU A 13 6.68 -44.01 6.29
N LEU A 14 6.15 -44.41 7.46
CA LEU A 14 4.97 -43.78 8.08
C LEU A 14 5.28 -42.44 8.79
N LEU A 15 6.53 -42.16 9.13
CA LEU A 15 6.96 -40.89 9.74
C LEU A 15 7.26 -39.78 8.72
N CYS A 16 7.32 -40.08 7.42
CA CYS A 16 7.53 -39.10 6.35
C CYS A 16 6.25 -38.63 5.66
N ALA A 17 5.07 -39.01 6.14
CA ALA A 17 3.81 -38.39 5.72
C ALA A 17 3.63 -37.01 6.38
N VAL A 18 4.63 -36.14 6.24
CA VAL A 18 4.43 -34.70 6.38
C VAL A 18 3.44 -34.36 5.29
N ARG A 19 2.18 -34.07 5.65
CA ARG A 19 1.25 -33.44 4.72
C ARG A 19 1.88 -32.11 4.33
N TRP A 20 2.50 -32.07 3.15
CA TRP A 20 2.78 -30.81 2.48
C TRP A 20 1.41 -30.18 2.23
N VAL A 21 1.01 -29.26 3.11
CA VAL A 21 -0.09 -28.37 2.83
C VAL A 21 0.40 -27.53 1.67
N ALA A 22 -0.16 -27.75 0.48
CA ALA A 22 0.13 -26.90 -0.66
C ALA A 22 -0.18 -25.45 -0.27
N ALA A 23 0.75 -24.54 -0.54
CA ALA A 23 0.50 -23.12 -0.33
C ALA A 23 -0.73 -22.70 -1.15
N GLU A 24 -1.59 -21.87 -0.56
CA GLU A 24 -2.77 -21.35 -1.24
C GLU A 24 -2.36 -20.54 -2.47
N ASN A 25 -3.00 -20.81 -3.61
CA ASN A 25 -2.71 -20.12 -4.86
C ASN A 25 -3.49 -18.78 -4.90
N PRO A 26 -2.82 -17.63 -5.03
CA PRO A 26 -3.48 -16.32 -4.97
C PRO A 26 -4.34 -15.95 -6.17
N LYS A 27 -4.33 -16.77 -7.23
CA LYS A 27 -5.21 -16.65 -8.39
C LYS A 27 -6.37 -17.64 -8.32
N ASP A 28 -6.09 -18.89 -7.96
CA ASP A 28 -7.06 -19.99 -8.03
C ASP A 28 -7.85 -20.20 -6.73
N ASP A 29 -7.23 -19.92 -5.59
CA ASP A 29 -7.83 -20.08 -4.26
C ASP A 29 -8.33 -18.76 -3.65
N PHE A 30 -8.27 -17.66 -4.41
CA PHE A 30 -8.65 -16.32 -3.96
C PHE A 30 -10.11 -16.22 -3.50
N CYS A 31 -10.36 -15.56 -2.37
CA CYS A 31 -11.71 -15.23 -1.89
C CYS A 31 -11.94 -13.72 -1.81
N ARG A 32 -11.07 -12.98 -1.10
CA ARG A 32 -11.15 -11.52 -0.98
C ARG A 32 -9.79 -10.93 -0.62
N ARG A 33 -9.65 -9.61 -0.82
CA ARG A 33 -8.51 -8.81 -0.36
C ARG A 33 -8.99 -7.48 0.22
N TYR A 34 -8.20 -6.88 1.09
CA TYR A 34 -8.47 -5.55 1.67
C TYR A 34 -7.17 -4.88 2.12
N ALA A 35 -7.22 -3.55 2.32
CA ALA A 35 -6.06 -2.70 2.69
C ALA A 35 -4.83 -2.83 1.76
N HIS A 36 -5.05 -3.28 0.52
CA HIS A 36 -4.03 -3.35 -0.51
C HIS A 36 -3.84 -1.99 -1.16
N GLN A 37 -2.66 -1.78 -1.71
CA GLN A 37 -2.32 -0.63 -2.50
C GLN A 37 -2.52 -0.96 -3.98
N ALA A 38 -2.98 0.01 -4.75
CA ALA A 38 -3.19 -0.17 -6.19
C ALA A 38 -2.83 1.09 -6.96
N THR A 39 -2.38 0.90 -8.20
CA THR A 39 -2.18 1.98 -9.15
C THR A 39 -2.39 1.48 -10.57
N VAL A 40 -2.77 2.38 -11.47
CA VAL A 40 -2.91 2.09 -12.90
C VAL A 40 -1.73 2.76 -13.60
N ILE A 41 -1.01 1.99 -14.42
CA ILE A 41 0.02 2.51 -15.32
C ILE A 41 -0.26 1.92 -16.69
N ASP A 42 -0.46 2.80 -17.68
CA ASP A 42 -1.01 2.43 -18.98
C ASP A 42 -2.30 1.61 -18.80
N ASP A 43 -2.39 0.46 -19.47
CA ASP A 43 -3.57 -0.42 -19.43
C ASP A 43 -3.43 -1.54 -18.39
N LYS A 44 -2.66 -1.32 -17.32
CA LYS A 44 -2.46 -2.34 -16.27
C LYS A 44 -2.78 -1.79 -14.88
N LEU A 45 -3.67 -2.48 -14.18
CA LEU A 45 -3.94 -2.26 -12.76
C LEU A 45 -2.99 -3.14 -11.93
N TYR A 46 -2.03 -2.50 -11.27
CA TYR A 46 -1.11 -3.13 -10.34
C TYR A 46 -1.69 -3.15 -8.94
N ILE A 47 -1.50 -4.26 -8.24
CA ILE A 47 -1.94 -4.44 -6.85
C ILE A 47 -0.81 -5.06 -6.05
N ASP A 48 -0.46 -4.41 -4.95
CA ASP A 48 0.53 -4.88 -4.00
C ASP A 48 -0.05 -4.89 -2.57
N GLY A 49 0.55 -5.71 -1.70
CA GLY A 49 0.33 -5.65 -0.26
C GLY A 49 -1.11 -5.87 0.21
N GLY A 50 -1.37 -5.46 1.45
CA GLY A 50 -2.63 -5.71 2.15
C GLY A 50 -2.79 -7.15 2.65
N TRP A 51 -4.05 -7.52 2.84
CA TRP A 51 -4.45 -8.83 3.34
C TRP A 51 -5.21 -9.60 2.26
N VAL A 52 -4.99 -10.92 2.22
CA VAL A 52 -5.72 -11.85 1.35
C VAL A 52 -6.36 -12.95 2.17
N ASN A 53 -7.57 -13.31 1.76
CA ASN A 53 -8.28 -14.47 2.24
C ASN A 53 -8.49 -15.45 1.09
N TYR A 54 -8.38 -16.74 1.40
CA TYR A 54 -8.55 -17.83 0.43
C TYR A 54 -9.90 -18.54 0.60
N LYS A 55 -10.19 -19.51 -0.27
CA LYS A 55 -11.46 -20.28 -0.34
C LYS A 55 -11.93 -20.87 1.00
N HIS A 56 -11.03 -21.09 1.96
CA HIS A 56 -11.35 -21.62 3.29
C HIS A 56 -11.74 -20.55 4.32
N PHE A 57 -11.65 -19.27 4.00
CA PHE A 57 -12.00 -18.14 4.86
C PHE A 57 -13.39 -18.22 5.49
N PRO A 58 -14.46 -18.68 4.81
CA PRO A 58 -15.77 -18.84 5.45
C PRO A 58 -15.73 -19.71 6.72
N LYS A 59 -14.77 -20.64 6.81
CA LYS A 59 -14.55 -21.54 7.95
C LYS A 59 -13.44 -21.05 8.87
N THR A 60 -12.29 -20.63 8.33
CA THR A 60 -11.10 -20.32 9.13
C THR A 60 -11.08 -18.89 9.65
N LYS A 61 -11.76 -17.95 8.96
CA LYS A 61 -11.68 -16.50 9.21
C LYS A 61 -10.24 -15.97 9.24
N GLN A 62 -9.33 -16.66 8.57
CA GLN A 62 -7.90 -16.38 8.65
C GLN A 62 -7.47 -15.37 7.59
N ASP A 63 -6.81 -14.31 8.04
CA ASP A 63 -6.13 -13.33 7.21
C ASP A 63 -4.69 -13.75 6.96
N TYR A 64 -4.26 -13.61 5.70
CA TYR A 64 -2.89 -13.86 5.27
C TYR A 64 -2.31 -12.58 4.69
N SER A 65 -1.03 -12.34 4.90
CA SER A 65 -0.32 -11.28 4.20
C SER A 65 -0.32 -11.55 2.71
N ASN A 66 -0.71 -10.54 1.93
CA ASN A 66 -0.47 -10.58 0.50
C ASN A 66 1.01 -10.28 0.23
N THR A 67 1.75 -11.31 -0.19
CA THR A 67 3.19 -11.24 -0.44
C THR A 67 3.56 -11.14 -1.92
N TRP A 68 2.57 -11.12 -2.82
CA TRP A 68 2.75 -11.13 -4.26
C TRP A 68 2.39 -9.76 -4.87
N LEU A 69 3.14 -9.40 -5.91
CA LEU A 69 2.77 -8.32 -6.81
C LEU A 69 1.92 -8.91 -7.93
N ALA A 70 0.77 -8.30 -8.20
CA ALA A 70 -0.12 -8.73 -9.26
C ALA A 70 -0.46 -7.59 -10.21
N ALA A 71 -0.75 -7.92 -11.46
CA ALA A 71 -1.26 -6.98 -12.45
C ALA A 71 -2.44 -7.57 -13.21
N HIS A 72 -3.51 -6.77 -13.35
CA HIS A 72 -4.59 -7.01 -14.28
C HIS A 72 -4.31 -6.28 -15.58
N ASP A 73 -4.28 -7.00 -16.71
CA ASP A 73 -4.26 -6.42 -18.05
C ASP A 73 -5.68 -5.98 -18.43
N LEU A 74 -5.92 -4.66 -18.42
CA LEU A 74 -7.21 -4.05 -18.66
C LEU A 74 -7.64 -4.12 -20.13
N ASN A 75 -6.69 -4.37 -21.04
CA ASN A 75 -6.96 -4.55 -22.48
C ASN A 75 -7.15 -6.02 -22.87
N LYS A 76 -6.89 -6.96 -21.96
CA LYS A 76 -7.02 -8.40 -22.22
C LYS A 76 -8.06 -9.02 -21.30
N LEU A 77 -9.24 -9.31 -21.84
CA LEU A 77 -10.30 -9.98 -21.11
C LEU A 77 -10.21 -11.51 -21.25
N VAL A 78 -10.42 -12.22 -20.14
CA VAL A 78 -10.51 -13.68 -20.08
C VAL A 78 -11.83 -14.09 -19.43
N ASN A 79 -12.39 -15.22 -19.87
CA ASN A 79 -13.62 -15.76 -19.28
C ASN A 79 -13.30 -16.45 -17.95
N ARG A 80 -13.92 -16.00 -16.86
CA ARG A 80 -13.89 -16.65 -15.55
C ARG A 80 -15.31 -16.80 -15.01
N GLY A 81 -15.76 -18.04 -14.89
CA GLY A 81 -17.10 -18.34 -14.37
C GLY A 81 -18.23 -17.77 -15.23
N GLY A 82 -18.04 -17.66 -16.55
CA GLY A 82 -19.03 -17.12 -17.49
C GLY A 82 -18.98 -15.59 -17.67
N ASN A 83 -18.15 -14.88 -16.90
CA ASN A 83 -18.00 -13.44 -16.98
C ASN A 83 -16.63 -13.06 -17.57
N LEU A 84 -16.56 -11.91 -18.24
CA LEU A 84 -15.30 -11.36 -18.73
C LEU A 84 -14.61 -10.56 -17.63
N TRP A 85 -13.34 -10.87 -17.38
CA TRP A 85 -12.50 -10.20 -16.40
C TRP A 85 -11.14 -9.85 -17.00
N PRO A 86 -10.52 -8.72 -16.63
CA PRO A 86 -9.12 -8.43 -16.94
C PRO A 86 -8.19 -9.58 -16.55
N ASP A 87 -7.31 -9.99 -17.46
CA ASP A 87 -6.40 -11.13 -17.22
C ASP A 87 -5.43 -10.81 -16.08
N LEU A 88 -5.35 -11.72 -15.11
CA LEU A 88 -4.54 -11.55 -13.92
C LEU A 88 -3.21 -12.29 -14.08
N ASN A 89 -2.13 -11.51 -14.01
CA ASN A 89 -0.77 -11.97 -13.86
C ASN A 89 -0.30 -11.87 -12.40
N ILE A 90 0.21 -12.97 -11.86
CA ILE A 90 0.78 -13.08 -10.50
C ILE A 90 2.25 -13.53 -10.52
N SER A 91 2.88 -13.57 -11.70
CA SER A 91 4.26 -14.00 -11.87
C SER A 91 5.25 -12.84 -11.91
N LEU A 92 4.81 -11.63 -11.53
CA LEU A 92 5.69 -10.46 -11.44
C LEU A 92 6.69 -10.66 -10.30
N SER A 93 7.90 -10.18 -10.49
CA SER A 93 8.94 -10.32 -9.48
C SER A 93 8.56 -9.58 -8.19
N LYS A 94 8.52 -10.33 -7.10
CA LYS A 94 8.48 -9.82 -5.74
C LYS A 94 9.07 -10.88 -4.82
N ASN A 95 10.26 -10.61 -4.30
CA ASN A 95 10.98 -11.53 -3.40
C ASN A 95 11.18 -12.96 -3.97
N ASP A 96 11.07 -13.13 -5.30
CA ASP A 96 11.19 -14.39 -6.04
C ASP A 96 12.66 -14.79 -6.25
N ARG A 97 13.51 -13.78 -6.37
CA ARG A 97 14.97 -13.90 -6.28
C ARG A 97 15.34 -13.58 -4.83
N GLN A 98 16.42 -14.19 -4.32
CA GLN A 98 17.00 -13.84 -3.00
C GLN A 98 17.60 -12.43 -3.02
N VAL A 99 16.79 -11.42 -3.35
CA VAL A 99 17.16 -10.01 -3.41
C VAL A 99 17.08 -9.48 -1.99
N GLU A 100 18.22 -9.02 -1.51
CA GLU A 100 18.29 -8.27 -0.27
C GLU A 100 18.44 -6.78 -0.62
N PRO A 101 17.67 -5.89 0.03
CA PRO A 101 16.68 -6.18 1.05
C PRO A 101 15.35 -6.71 0.47
N ARG A 102 14.69 -7.63 1.20
CA ARG A 102 13.35 -8.11 0.83
C ARG A 102 12.34 -6.97 0.75
N ILE A 103 11.54 -6.90 -0.30
CA ILE A 103 10.46 -5.91 -0.46
C ILE A 103 9.37 -6.16 0.58
N PRO A 104 8.93 -5.13 1.32
CA PRO A 104 7.98 -5.32 2.41
C PRO A 104 6.59 -5.65 1.85
N SER A 105 5.81 -6.39 2.64
CA SER A 105 4.40 -6.68 2.37
C SER A 105 3.59 -5.95 3.42
N VAL A 106 3.26 -4.69 3.12
CA VAL A 106 2.58 -3.77 4.02
C VAL A 106 1.11 -3.63 3.65
N ASN A 107 0.27 -3.25 4.61
CA ASN A 107 -1.11 -2.83 4.39
C ASN A 107 -1.27 -1.32 4.61
N GLY A 108 -2.27 -0.71 3.97
CA GLY A 108 -2.57 0.72 4.14
C GLY A 108 -1.50 1.68 3.60
N GLY A 109 -0.59 1.24 2.73
CA GLY A 109 0.34 2.16 2.04
C GLY A 109 -0.29 2.81 0.81
N ILE A 110 0.54 3.40 -0.05
CA ILE A 110 0.14 3.94 -1.36
C ILE A 110 1.11 3.49 -2.44
N LEU A 111 0.59 3.18 -3.64
CA LEU A 111 1.40 3.06 -4.86
C LEU A 111 1.33 4.37 -5.64
N TRP A 112 2.41 5.13 -5.61
CA TRP A 112 2.57 6.33 -6.42
C TRP A 112 2.97 5.92 -7.85
N GLY A 113 2.03 6.02 -8.79
CA GLY A 113 2.24 5.64 -10.19
C GLY A 113 3.01 6.69 -10.99
N ASP A 114 3.96 6.22 -11.78
CA ASP A 114 4.74 7.00 -12.74
C ASP A 114 4.63 6.38 -14.14
N GLU A 115 3.69 6.90 -14.91
CA GLU A 115 3.47 6.50 -16.30
C GLU A 115 4.60 6.91 -17.24
N VAL A 116 5.43 7.90 -16.88
CA VAL A 116 6.52 8.38 -17.73
C VAL A 116 7.70 7.42 -17.64
N ASN A 117 8.15 7.10 -16.42
CA ASN A 117 9.28 6.20 -16.20
C ASN A 117 8.87 4.72 -16.08
N LYS A 118 7.58 4.41 -16.31
CA LYS A 118 7.00 3.05 -16.27
C LYS A 118 7.35 2.34 -14.97
N ARG A 119 7.01 2.97 -13.86
CA ARG A 119 7.27 2.46 -12.51
C ARG A 119 6.26 2.95 -11.51
N PHE A 120 6.24 2.36 -10.34
CA PHE A 120 5.53 2.92 -9.20
C PHE A 120 6.38 2.84 -7.95
N TYR A 121 6.09 3.69 -6.96
CA TYR A 121 6.76 3.73 -5.67
C TYR A 121 5.82 3.26 -4.58
N LEU A 122 6.30 2.40 -3.68
CA LEU A 122 5.57 1.97 -2.50
C LEU A 122 5.90 2.92 -1.34
N TYR A 123 4.95 3.75 -0.94
CA TYR A 123 5.09 4.67 0.18
C TYR A 123 4.23 4.26 1.37
N GLY A 124 4.82 4.35 2.57
CA GLY A 124 4.13 4.12 3.83
C GLY A 124 3.59 2.70 4.02
N GLY A 125 2.53 2.60 4.81
CA GLY A 125 1.91 1.34 5.20
C GLY A 125 2.51 0.74 6.46
N GLU A 126 1.85 -0.30 6.96
CA GLU A 126 2.25 -1.02 8.16
C GLU A 126 2.43 -2.52 7.90
N TRP A 127 3.32 -3.13 8.66
CA TRP A 127 3.64 -4.54 8.56
C TRP A 127 2.53 -5.39 9.19
N ASN A 128 2.11 -6.41 8.46
CA ASN A 128 1.06 -7.34 8.89
C ASN A 128 1.44 -8.14 10.16
N ASP A 129 2.73 -8.25 10.47
CA ASP A 129 3.24 -8.91 11.69
C ASP A 129 3.05 -8.05 12.96
N GLY A 130 2.57 -6.82 12.82
CA GLY A 130 2.28 -5.89 13.92
C GLY A 130 3.51 -5.13 14.45
N PHE A 131 4.66 -5.24 13.78
CA PHE A 131 5.87 -4.46 14.03
C PHE A 131 6.70 -4.28 12.77
N ALA A 132 7.32 -3.11 12.62
CA ALA A 132 8.18 -2.81 11.49
C ALA A 132 9.51 -3.58 11.60
N LEU A 133 9.80 -4.44 10.62
CA LEU A 133 10.99 -5.29 10.63
C LEU A 133 12.31 -4.54 10.36
N ARG A 134 12.22 -3.32 9.80
CA ARG A 134 13.36 -2.45 9.50
C ARG A 134 12.93 -0.99 9.33
N SER A 135 13.91 -0.11 9.43
CA SER A 135 13.78 1.30 9.03
C SER A 135 13.24 1.43 7.61
N TYR A 136 12.48 2.51 7.39
CA TYR A 136 11.79 2.75 6.14
C TYR A 136 12.75 3.09 5.01
N HIS A 137 12.54 2.44 3.88
CA HIS A 137 13.18 2.70 2.60
C HIS A 137 12.08 2.90 1.55
N LEU A 138 12.31 3.80 0.59
CA LEU A 138 11.42 3.94 -0.55
C LEU A 138 11.75 2.87 -1.59
N PHE A 139 10.80 1.96 -1.85
CA PHE A 139 10.93 0.96 -2.90
C PHE A 139 10.18 1.38 -4.14
N SER A 140 10.74 1.09 -5.31
CA SER A 140 10.08 1.27 -6.59
C SER A 140 10.08 -0.01 -7.40
N TYR A 141 9.01 -0.28 -8.13
CA TYR A 141 8.95 -1.37 -9.09
C TYR A 141 9.11 -0.84 -10.51
N ASP A 142 10.20 -1.24 -11.17
CA ASP A 142 10.45 -0.99 -12.59
C ASP A 142 9.69 -2.03 -13.43
N ILE A 143 8.65 -1.56 -14.12
CA ILE A 143 7.75 -2.42 -14.90
C ILE A 143 8.47 -3.01 -16.12
N LEU A 144 9.36 -2.24 -16.75
CA LEU A 144 10.07 -2.67 -17.95
C LEU A 144 11.14 -3.70 -17.61
N GLY A 145 11.82 -3.50 -16.48
CA GLY A 145 12.83 -4.41 -15.97
C GLY A 145 12.28 -5.63 -15.23
N ASP A 146 10.99 -5.64 -14.87
CA ASP A 146 10.37 -6.60 -13.95
C ASP A 146 11.27 -6.81 -12.72
N LYS A 147 11.51 -5.72 -11.98
CA LYS A 147 12.36 -5.72 -10.80
C LYS A 147 11.97 -4.62 -9.81
N TRP A 148 12.36 -4.81 -8.55
CA TRP A 148 12.28 -3.77 -7.54
C TRP A 148 13.65 -3.11 -7.34
N ASP A 149 13.65 -1.79 -7.25
CA ASP A 149 14.78 -0.94 -6.91
C ASP A 149 14.57 -0.33 -5.51
N ASP A 150 15.65 -0.26 -4.74
CA ASP A 150 15.69 0.38 -3.41
C ASP A 150 16.30 1.78 -3.55
N PHE A 151 15.49 2.82 -3.30
CA PHE A 151 15.92 4.21 -3.33
C PHE A 151 16.46 4.69 -1.98
N GLY A 152 16.51 3.81 -0.98
CA GLY A 152 17.06 4.09 0.33
C GLY A 152 16.13 4.88 1.24
N THR A 153 16.69 5.37 2.34
CA THR A 153 15.99 6.20 3.32
C THR A 153 15.77 7.61 2.79
N PRO A 154 14.59 8.23 3.01
CA PRO A 154 14.36 9.64 2.66
C PRO A 154 15.43 10.58 3.24
N ASP A 155 16.07 11.39 2.39
CA ASP A 155 17.06 12.39 2.79
C ASP A 155 16.37 13.72 3.11
N ILE A 156 15.66 13.77 4.24
CA ILE A 156 15.00 14.97 4.77
C ILE A 156 15.19 15.02 6.29
N SER A 157 15.32 16.23 6.84
CA SER A 157 15.45 16.46 8.27
C SER A 157 14.28 17.30 8.82
N PRO A 158 13.52 16.81 9.81
CA PRO A 158 13.60 15.46 10.38
C PRO A 158 13.13 14.38 9.37
N PRO A 159 13.54 13.10 9.56
CA PRO A 159 13.05 12.01 8.72
C PRO A 159 11.52 11.91 8.75
N PRO A 160 10.88 11.41 7.67
CA PRO A 160 9.43 11.34 7.61
C PRO A 160 8.87 10.41 8.69
N SER A 161 7.76 10.80 9.30
CA SER A 161 6.98 9.89 10.14
C SER A 161 6.19 8.95 9.25
N ILE A 162 6.55 7.67 9.28
CA ILE A 162 5.99 6.67 8.37
C ILE A 162 4.67 6.17 8.92
N ALA A 163 3.62 6.42 8.16
CA ALA A 163 2.25 6.10 8.53
C ALA A 163 1.61 5.08 7.57
N SER A 164 0.53 4.46 8.03
CA SER A 164 -0.39 3.63 7.27
C SER A 164 -1.75 4.31 7.16
N TYR A 165 -2.55 3.95 6.17
CA TYR A 165 -3.89 4.49 5.90
C TYR A 165 -3.93 6.02 5.86
N GLY A 166 -2.90 6.67 5.33
CA GLY A 166 -2.95 8.08 4.97
C GLY A 166 -3.52 8.27 3.58
N ALA A 167 -3.85 9.52 3.25
CA ALA A 167 -4.33 9.86 1.92
C ALA A 167 -3.14 10.17 1.02
N GLY A 168 -2.97 9.44 -0.08
CA GLY A 168 -1.88 9.70 -1.00
C GLY A 168 -2.25 9.50 -2.46
N VAL A 169 -1.52 10.18 -3.34
CA VAL A 169 -1.72 10.17 -4.78
C VAL A 169 -0.38 10.34 -5.50
N GLY A 170 -0.17 9.56 -6.55
CA GLY A 170 0.94 9.76 -7.49
C GLY A 170 0.44 10.52 -8.72
N VAL A 171 1.22 11.47 -9.19
CA VAL A 171 0.87 12.39 -10.28
C VAL A 171 1.96 12.34 -11.34
N SER A 172 1.76 11.49 -12.35
CA SER A 172 2.74 11.31 -13.43
C SER A 172 2.95 12.58 -14.27
N GLN A 173 1.94 13.44 -14.38
CA GLN A 173 1.98 14.67 -15.18
C GLN A 173 2.98 15.70 -14.61
N THR A 174 3.17 15.70 -13.29
CA THR A 174 4.09 16.61 -12.59
C THR A 174 5.30 15.89 -12.00
N GLY A 175 5.34 14.56 -12.07
CA GLY A 175 6.40 13.76 -11.49
C GLY A 175 6.40 13.78 -9.96
N MET A 176 5.22 13.82 -9.33
CA MET A 176 5.09 14.03 -7.88
C MET A 176 4.28 12.94 -7.19
N GLY A 177 4.76 12.44 -6.05
CA GLY A 177 3.99 11.66 -5.08
C GLY A 177 3.62 12.52 -3.88
N TYR A 178 2.37 12.45 -3.43
CA TYR A 178 1.88 13.17 -2.25
C TYR A 178 1.30 12.19 -1.23
N TYR A 179 1.48 12.50 0.06
CA TYR A 179 0.92 11.72 1.16
C TYR A 179 0.65 12.58 2.39
N LEU A 180 -0.59 12.58 2.85
CA LEU A 180 -1.09 13.36 3.99
C LEU A 180 -1.61 12.41 5.09
N GLY A 181 -1.14 12.67 6.30
CA GLY A 181 -1.63 12.06 7.53
C GLY A 181 -1.37 10.54 7.62
N GLY A 182 -2.36 9.81 8.13
CA GLY A 182 -2.31 8.38 8.40
C GLY A 182 -1.94 8.06 9.85
N TRP A 183 -2.00 6.77 10.16
CA TRP A 183 -1.70 6.17 11.45
C TRP A 183 -0.21 5.83 11.57
N ILE A 184 0.42 6.34 12.62
CA ILE A 184 1.77 5.94 13.01
C ILE A 184 1.65 4.94 14.16
N SER A 185 2.38 3.83 14.06
CA SER A 185 2.50 2.86 15.13
C SER A 185 3.83 2.10 15.02
N LYS A 186 4.11 1.24 16.00
CA LYS A 186 5.21 0.28 15.91
C LYS A 186 5.14 -0.61 14.67
N ALA A 187 3.96 -0.79 14.07
CA ALA A 187 3.77 -1.58 12.85
C ALA A 187 4.16 -0.81 11.58
N SER A 188 4.10 0.53 11.57
CA SER A 188 4.48 1.36 10.41
C SER A 188 5.91 1.89 10.51
N MET A 189 6.39 2.17 11.73
CA MET A 189 7.66 2.86 11.94
C MET A 189 8.52 2.16 13.01
N THR A 190 9.75 1.79 12.63
CA THR A 190 10.72 1.21 13.58
C THR A 190 11.13 2.26 14.62
N GLY A 191 11.18 1.84 15.89
CA GLY A 191 11.52 2.73 17.01
C GLY A 191 10.35 3.57 17.54
N TRP A 192 9.12 3.34 17.06
CA TRP A 192 7.92 3.95 17.62
C TRP A 192 7.45 3.19 18.86
N ASP A 193 7.66 3.77 20.04
CA ASP A 193 7.29 3.18 21.33
C ASP A 193 5.98 3.75 21.91
N ASP A 194 5.47 4.84 21.33
CA ASP A 194 4.22 5.47 21.75
C ASP A 194 2.98 4.69 21.28
N PRO A 195 1.81 4.94 21.87
CA PRO A 195 0.53 4.45 21.33
C PRO A 195 0.36 4.80 19.85
N ARG A 196 -0.51 4.04 19.16
CA ARG A 196 -0.89 4.36 17.77
C ARG A 196 -1.54 5.74 17.76
N THR A 197 -1.09 6.62 16.87
CA THR A 197 -1.57 8.00 16.76
C THR A 197 -1.74 8.41 15.30
N MET A 198 -2.61 9.39 15.02
CA MET A 198 -2.73 9.98 13.69
C MET A 198 -1.62 11.01 13.48
N SER A 199 -1.20 11.20 12.23
CA SER A 199 -0.29 12.26 11.83
C SER A 199 -1.04 13.40 11.16
N SER A 200 -0.52 14.62 11.31
CA SER A 200 -0.90 15.75 10.46
C SER A 200 0.10 16.00 9.34
N ASN A 201 1.21 15.26 9.24
CA ASN A 201 2.29 15.56 8.29
C ASN A 201 1.84 15.43 6.82
N PHE A 202 2.35 16.33 5.98
CA PHE A 202 2.11 16.32 4.55
C PHE A 202 3.44 16.24 3.79
N TYR A 203 3.68 15.12 3.11
CA TYR A 203 4.93 14.89 2.37
C TYR A 203 4.68 14.90 0.86
N ALA A 204 5.66 15.46 0.14
CA ALA A 204 5.79 15.33 -1.29
C ALA A 204 7.12 14.65 -1.65
N TYR A 205 7.11 13.88 -2.73
CA TYR A 205 8.29 13.23 -3.30
C TYR A 205 8.38 13.56 -4.79
N ASN A 206 9.52 14.09 -5.23
CA ASN A 206 9.78 14.39 -6.63
C ASN A 206 10.45 13.20 -7.32
N TYR A 207 9.84 12.67 -8.39
CA TYR A 207 10.32 11.48 -9.10
C TYR A 207 11.63 11.72 -9.85
N ASP A 208 11.88 12.95 -10.29
CA ASP A 208 13.07 13.32 -11.07
C ASP A 208 14.27 13.59 -10.16
N THR A 209 14.08 14.38 -9.10
CA THR A 209 15.18 14.74 -8.18
C THR A 209 15.40 13.72 -7.08
N GLY A 210 14.39 12.90 -6.77
CA GLY A 210 14.41 11.97 -5.65
C GLY A 210 14.28 12.66 -4.28
N GLU A 211 13.86 13.92 -4.26
CA GLU A 211 13.78 14.73 -3.04
C GLU A 211 12.43 14.60 -2.35
N PHE A 212 12.48 14.40 -1.03
CA PHE A 212 11.32 14.54 -0.16
C PHE A 212 11.20 15.97 0.35
N THR A 213 9.98 16.49 0.39
CA THR A 213 9.65 17.79 0.98
C THR A 213 8.54 17.62 2.02
N ASN A 214 8.71 18.22 3.19
CA ASN A 214 7.63 18.38 4.16
C ASN A 214 6.89 19.69 3.85
N LEU A 215 5.65 19.55 3.40
CA LEU A 215 4.78 20.64 3.03
C LEU A 215 3.91 21.07 4.21
N GLU A 216 3.35 22.27 4.14
CA GLU A 216 2.39 22.72 5.13
C GLU A 216 1.08 21.95 4.96
N SER A 217 0.55 21.43 6.05
CA SER A 217 -0.72 20.70 6.10
C SER A 217 -1.92 21.66 6.06
N PRO A 218 -3.15 21.18 5.78
CA PRO A 218 -4.32 22.05 5.76
C PRO A 218 -4.56 22.78 7.08
N ASP A 219 -4.28 22.08 8.17
CA ASP A 219 -4.34 22.56 9.55
C ASP A 219 -3.41 21.72 10.44
N LYS A 220 -3.49 21.91 11.75
CA LYS A 220 -2.71 21.15 12.73
C LYS A 220 -3.38 19.84 13.16
N GLN A 221 -4.60 19.56 12.70
CA GLN A 221 -5.36 18.40 13.14
C GLN A 221 -4.76 17.15 12.50
N ALA A 222 -4.57 16.10 13.31
CA ALA A 222 -4.09 14.83 12.80
C ALA A 222 -5.24 14.11 12.08
N ARG A 223 -4.91 13.42 10.99
CA ARG A 223 -5.90 12.85 10.07
C ARG A 223 -5.48 11.47 9.61
N ALA A 224 -6.43 10.59 9.35
CA ALA A 224 -6.18 9.29 8.74
C ALA A 224 -7.38 8.82 7.92
N GLU A 225 -7.21 7.81 7.09
CA GLU A 225 -8.27 7.11 6.35
C GLU A 225 -9.05 7.99 5.36
N GLY A 226 -8.54 9.18 5.04
CA GLY A 226 -9.07 10.06 4.02
C GLY A 226 -8.68 9.65 2.60
N GLY A 227 -9.37 10.22 1.62
CA GLY A 227 -9.05 10.07 0.21
C GLY A 227 -8.38 11.33 -0.34
N MET A 228 -7.38 11.17 -1.21
CA MET A 228 -6.77 12.26 -1.97
C MET A 228 -6.78 11.94 -3.46
N VAL A 229 -7.15 12.92 -4.28
CA VAL A 229 -7.10 12.83 -5.74
C VAL A 229 -6.43 14.06 -6.32
N TRP A 230 -5.80 13.91 -7.49
CA TRP A 230 -5.27 15.02 -8.27
C TRP A 230 -6.23 15.39 -9.39
N LEU A 231 -6.38 16.70 -9.63
CA LEU A 231 -7.18 17.26 -10.71
C LEU A 231 -6.28 18.10 -11.64
N PRO A 232 -6.37 17.92 -12.97
CA PRO A 232 -5.70 18.76 -13.96
C PRO A 232 -6.44 20.10 -14.12
N ALA A 233 -6.60 20.84 -13.02
CA ALA A 233 -7.30 22.12 -12.97
C ALA A 233 -6.43 23.19 -12.30
N GLY A 234 -6.68 24.46 -12.60
CA GLY A 234 -5.84 25.55 -12.12
C GLY A 234 -4.58 25.72 -12.98
N ASP A 235 -3.42 25.81 -12.32
CA ASP A 235 -2.12 25.99 -12.96
C ASP A 235 -1.51 24.66 -13.44
N ALA A 236 -0.31 24.73 -14.04
CA ALA A 236 0.37 23.57 -14.63
C ALA A 236 0.63 22.41 -13.65
N LEU A 237 0.69 22.66 -12.34
CA LEU A 237 0.88 21.63 -11.32
C LEU A 237 -0.44 20.96 -10.86
N GLY A 238 -1.59 21.50 -11.26
CA GLY A 238 -2.90 21.01 -10.87
C GLY A 238 -3.27 21.26 -9.41
N LEU A 239 -4.36 20.63 -8.96
CA LEU A 239 -4.87 20.71 -7.59
C LEU A 239 -4.93 19.33 -6.96
N LEU A 240 -4.68 19.23 -5.66
CA LEU A 240 -5.02 18.04 -4.88
C LEU A 240 -6.31 18.29 -4.10
N VAL A 241 -7.17 17.29 -4.05
CA VAL A 241 -8.43 17.35 -3.31
C VAL A 241 -8.43 16.23 -2.27
N TYR A 242 -8.54 16.61 -1.00
CA TYR A 242 -8.66 15.70 0.13
C TYR A 242 -10.07 15.73 0.71
N MET A 243 -10.64 14.55 1.00
CA MET A 243 -11.96 14.41 1.60
C MET A 243 -12.06 13.20 2.55
N GLY A 244 -12.92 13.34 3.57
CA GLY A 244 -13.31 12.26 4.46
C GLY A 244 -12.18 11.75 5.38
N GLY A 245 -12.41 10.57 5.94
CA GLY A 245 -11.52 9.93 6.90
C GLY A 245 -11.85 10.31 8.34
N LEU A 246 -10.83 10.21 9.18
CA LEU A 246 -10.82 10.56 10.59
C LEU A 246 -10.00 11.83 10.80
N VAL A 247 -10.36 12.59 11.83
CA VAL A 247 -9.67 13.79 12.29
C VAL A 247 -9.63 13.77 13.81
N SER A 248 -8.52 14.20 14.40
CA SER A 248 -8.45 14.46 15.84
C SER A 248 -8.70 15.93 16.13
N GLU A 249 -9.34 16.23 17.26
CA GLU A 249 -9.30 17.57 17.82
C GLU A 249 -7.84 17.96 18.16
N GLU A 250 -7.49 19.24 18.02
CA GLU A 250 -6.12 19.71 18.27
C GLU A 250 -5.75 19.48 19.75
N GLY A 251 -4.82 18.55 19.99
CA GLY A 251 -4.33 18.23 21.34
C GLY A 251 -5.14 17.16 22.08
N GLU A 252 -6.08 16.50 21.40
CA GLU A 252 -6.82 15.35 21.93
C GLU A 252 -6.54 14.07 21.13
N ASP A 253 -6.56 12.92 21.80
CA ASP A 253 -6.53 11.60 21.15
C ASP A 253 -7.97 11.20 20.73
N SER A 254 -8.64 12.05 19.95
CA SER A 254 -9.96 11.78 19.40
C SER A 254 -9.88 11.17 17.99
N GLU A 255 -10.87 10.35 17.64
CA GLU A 255 -11.02 9.71 16.33
C GLU A 255 -12.38 10.11 15.74
N ASP A 256 -12.55 11.39 15.44
CA ASP A 256 -13.80 11.94 14.94
C ASP A 256 -13.90 11.78 13.42
N PRO A 257 -15.11 11.54 12.87
CA PRO A 257 -15.27 11.51 11.42
C PRO A 257 -15.04 12.90 10.82
N GLN A 258 -14.15 12.99 9.83
CA GLN A 258 -14.00 14.22 9.05
C GLN A 258 -15.27 14.43 8.21
N PRO A 259 -16.00 15.54 8.41
CA PRO A 259 -17.26 15.75 7.71
C PRO A 259 -17.05 15.94 6.21
N PHE A 260 -17.95 15.35 5.40
CA PHE A 260 -18.02 15.54 3.95
C PHE A 260 -18.65 16.90 3.56
N ASP A 261 -19.07 17.69 4.54
CA ASP A 261 -19.47 19.08 4.30
C ASP A 261 -18.28 19.99 3.98
N GLU A 262 -17.06 19.47 4.13
CA GLU A 262 -15.81 20.20 4.00
C GLU A 262 -14.80 19.44 3.13
N VAL A 263 -14.22 20.15 2.17
CA VAL A 263 -13.22 19.65 1.23
C VAL A 263 -11.97 20.51 1.31
N PHE A 264 -10.82 19.88 1.43
CA PHE A 264 -9.53 20.56 1.42
C PHE A 264 -8.92 20.48 0.02
N VAL A 265 -8.55 21.64 -0.52
CA VAL A 265 -7.98 21.78 -1.85
C VAL A 265 -6.59 22.37 -1.72
N PHE A 266 -5.58 21.62 -2.14
CA PHE A 266 -4.19 22.09 -2.17
C PHE A 266 -3.85 22.57 -3.57
N ASP A 267 -3.40 23.81 -3.65
CA ASP A 267 -2.78 24.37 -4.85
C ASP A 267 -1.28 24.14 -4.79
N ALA A 268 -0.81 23.21 -5.64
CA ALA A 268 0.60 22.83 -5.70
C ALA A 268 1.49 23.95 -6.25
N GLN A 269 0.95 24.90 -7.02
CA GLN A 269 1.72 26.01 -7.58
C GLN A 269 2.04 27.07 -6.53
N SER A 270 1.08 27.39 -5.66
CA SER A 270 1.27 28.37 -4.59
C SER A 270 1.70 27.75 -3.26
N ASN A 271 1.67 26.41 -3.14
CA ASN A 271 1.89 25.66 -1.91
C ASN A 271 0.94 26.10 -0.79
N ARG A 272 -0.37 26.14 -1.09
CA ARG A 272 -1.40 26.62 -0.15
C ARG A 272 -2.63 25.73 -0.15
N TRP A 273 -3.21 25.58 1.04
CA TRP A 273 -4.50 24.94 1.23
C TRP A 273 -5.65 25.94 1.22
N PHE A 274 -6.77 25.48 0.68
CA PHE A 274 -8.06 26.15 0.69
C PHE A 274 -9.12 25.17 1.21
N THR A 275 -10.08 25.69 1.95
CA THR A 275 -11.23 24.93 2.43
C THR A 275 -12.48 25.34 1.67
N GLN A 276 -13.23 24.37 1.16
CA GLN A 276 -14.49 24.59 0.48
C GLN A 276 -15.62 23.84 1.18
N LYS A 277 -16.76 24.51 1.36
CA LYS A 277 -17.99 23.86 1.84
C LYS A 277 -18.72 23.21 0.68
N THR A 278 -19.15 21.96 0.87
CA THR A 278 -19.98 21.26 -0.11
C THR A 278 -21.43 21.72 -0.01
N THR A 279 -22.19 21.50 -1.08
CA THR A 279 -23.61 21.86 -1.14
C THR A 279 -24.41 20.69 -1.73
N GLY A 280 -25.73 20.69 -1.53
CA GLY A 280 -26.59 19.60 -1.96
C GLY A 280 -26.75 18.54 -0.86
N GLN A 281 -27.01 17.28 -1.27
CA GLN A 281 -27.11 16.17 -0.32
C GLN A 281 -25.71 15.64 -0.02
N ILE A 282 -25.27 15.89 1.21
CA ILE A 282 -23.96 15.48 1.71
C ILE A 282 -24.08 14.04 2.24
N PRO A 283 -23.18 13.12 1.85
CA PRO A 283 -23.17 11.72 2.31
C PRO A 283 -23.01 11.56 3.83
#